data_AF-A0A4Z1P6E3-F1
#
_entry.id   AF-A0A4Z1P6E3-F1
#
_cell.length_a   1.000
_cell.length_b   1.000
_cell.length_c   1.000
_cell.angle_alpha   90.00
_cell.angle_beta   90.00
_cell.angle_gamma   90.00
#
_symmetry.space_group_name_H-M   'P 1'
#
loop_
_entity.id
_entity.type
_entity.pdbx_description
1 polymer ?
#
loop_
_entity_poly.entity_id
_entity_poly.type
_entity_poly.pdbx_seq_one_letter_code
_entity_poly.pdbx_strand_id
1 'polypeptide(L)'
;MGTWIERLLKRGADPNIVNNAGSFLLTHNENHTLAVKQALPAMLKHGGNLTVPGKNDWPLLFDALEMLPADDSVLKSLVESTFQQLETAYASPITRNSGPWLPYWHHAAKAESWEAARDLVLRSRDLVPAKIEGKLVRSTLGAMAGRHIQRLRSMSGDEEDLKDKRRRCLAVVLRDCREQGIASEKTHLDYLLELCI
;
A
#
# COMPACT_ATOMS: atom_id res chain seq x y z
N MET A 1 19.46 -18.23 5.70
CA MET A 1 20.55 -17.22 5.67
C MET A 1 19.97 -15.93 5.13
N GLY A 2 20.15 -14.80 5.81
CA GLY A 2 19.70 -13.49 5.33
C GLY A 2 20.47 -13.05 4.09
N THR A 3 19.81 -12.34 3.17
CA THR A 3 20.45 -11.75 1.99
C THR A 3 21.58 -10.80 2.42
N TRP A 4 22.52 -10.49 1.52
CA TRP A 4 23.57 -9.51 1.82
C TRP A 4 22.99 -8.14 2.17
N ILE A 5 21.82 -7.80 1.61
CA ILE A 5 21.05 -6.58 1.92
C ILE A 5 20.64 -6.57 3.39
N GLU A 6 20.04 -7.65 3.90
CA GLU A 6 19.70 -7.73 5.32
C GLU A 6 20.93 -7.57 6.23
N ARG A 7 22.09 -8.09 5.80
CA ARG A 7 23.33 -7.95 6.57
C ARG A 7 23.82 -6.49 6.61
N LEU A 8 23.69 -5.74 5.52
CA LEU A 8 24.05 -4.32 5.49
C LEU A 8 23.10 -3.49 6.34
N LEU A 9 21.79 -3.70 6.20
CA LEU A 9 20.77 -2.97 6.97
C LEU A 9 20.91 -3.24 8.48
N LYS A 10 21.21 -4.48 8.88
CA LYS A 10 21.52 -4.83 10.28
C LYS A 10 22.78 -4.16 10.82
N ARG A 11 23.71 -3.75 9.94
CA ARG A 11 24.92 -3.01 10.30
C ARG A 11 24.74 -1.48 10.24
N GLY A 12 23.52 -0.99 10.05
CA GLY A 12 23.20 0.43 10.04
C GLY A 12 23.34 1.11 8.68
N ALA A 13 23.40 0.36 7.58
CA ALA A 13 23.26 0.95 6.26
C ALA A 13 21.88 1.62 6.12
N ASP A 14 21.84 2.85 5.63
CA ASP A 14 20.60 3.60 5.43
C ASP A 14 19.82 3.02 4.23
N PRO A 15 18.57 2.53 4.42
CA PRO A 15 17.75 1.98 3.34
C PRO A 15 17.26 3.05 2.35
N ASN A 16 17.43 4.33 2.63
CA ASN A 16 16.94 5.43 1.77
C ASN A 16 18.00 5.93 0.79
N ILE A 17 19.20 5.36 0.79
CA ILE A 17 20.25 5.74 -0.16
C ILE A 17 19.84 5.33 -1.58
N VAL A 18 19.74 6.33 -2.44
CA VAL A 18 19.55 6.19 -3.89
C VAL A 18 20.87 6.44 -4.62
N ASN A 19 21.01 5.85 -5.81
CA ASN A 19 22.14 6.14 -6.68
C ASN A 19 21.95 7.48 -7.42
N ASN A 20 22.93 7.89 -8.23
CA ASN A 20 22.88 9.12 -9.02
C ASN A 20 21.73 9.15 -10.06
N ALA A 21 21.13 8.00 -10.36
CA ALA A 21 19.96 7.91 -11.25
C ALA A 21 18.62 8.01 -10.48
N GLY A 22 18.66 8.24 -9.16
CA GLY A 22 17.48 8.25 -8.31
C GLY A 22 16.84 6.87 -8.14
N SER A 23 17.56 5.79 -8.42
CA SER A 23 17.06 4.43 -8.21
C SER A 23 17.58 3.86 -6.90
N PHE A 24 16.83 2.93 -6.32
CA PHE A 24 17.36 2.09 -5.25
C PHE A 24 18.68 1.47 -5.69
N LEU A 25 19.69 1.52 -4.83
CA LEU A 25 21.00 0.94 -5.11
C LEU A 25 20.92 -0.57 -5.44
N LEU A 26 19.80 -1.20 -5.12
CA LEU A 26 19.50 -2.62 -5.25
C LEU A 26 18.82 -3.01 -6.58
N THR A 27 18.47 -2.05 -7.45
CA THR A 27 17.75 -2.31 -8.71
C THR A 27 18.65 -2.45 -9.94
N HIS A 28 19.98 -2.50 -9.79
CA HIS A 28 20.93 -2.53 -10.91
C HIS A 28 21.52 -3.93 -11.17
N ASN A 29 20.69 -4.96 -11.30
CA ASN A 29 21.13 -6.35 -11.54
C ASN A 29 20.24 -7.06 -12.56
N GLU A 30 20.82 -7.81 -13.51
CA GLU A 30 20.15 -8.47 -14.64
C GLU A 30 18.90 -9.31 -14.29
N ASN A 31 18.77 -9.80 -13.05
CA ASN A 31 17.56 -10.42 -12.48
C ASN A 31 16.77 -9.45 -11.56
N HIS A 32 16.44 -8.28 -12.11
CA HIS A 32 15.91 -7.10 -11.39
C HIS A 32 14.71 -7.42 -10.48
N THR A 33 13.73 -8.19 -10.96
CA THR A 33 12.51 -8.49 -10.20
C THR A 33 12.77 -9.33 -8.94
N LEU A 34 13.63 -10.34 -9.00
CA LEU A 34 13.92 -11.20 -7.84
C LEU A 34 14.71 -10.43 -6.77
N ALA A 35 15.67 -9.61 -7.19
CA ALA A 35 16.43 -8.76 -6.29
C ALA A 35 15.50 -7.77 -5.56
N VAL A 36 14.58 -7.13 -6.28
CA VAL A 36 13.59 -6.22 -5.72
C VAL A 36 12.66 -6.92 -4.72
N LYS A 37 12.13 -8.11 -5.06
CA LYS A 37 11.28 -8.90 -4.16
C LYS A 37 11.97 -9.26 -2.84
N GLN A 38 13.26 -9.54 -2.87
CA GLN A 38 14.03 -9.90 -1.67
C GLN A 38 14.50 -8.67 -0.89
N ALA A 39 14.82 -7.59 -1.59
CA ALA A 39 15.32 -6.34 -1.02
C ALA A 39 14.23 -5.58 -0.27
N LEU A 40 13.11 -5.34 -0.93
CA LEU A 40 12.10 -4.39 -0.46
C LEU A 40 11.52 -4.73 0.92
N PRO A 41 11.17 -6.00 1.24
CA PRO A 41 10.69 -6.32 2.59
C PRO A 41 11.73 -6.01 3.67
N ALA A 42 13.01 -6.28 3.41
CA ALA A 42 14.10 -5.96 4.32
C ALA A 42 14.27 -4.45 4.48
N MET A 43 14.23 -3.68 3.38
CA MET A 43 14.33 -2.22 3.42
C MET A 43 13.19 -1.61 4.24
N LEU A 44 11.94 -2.01 3.98
CA LEU A 44 10.77 -1.54 4.71
C LEU A 44 10.88 -1.82 6.21
N LYS A 45 11.29 -3.04 6.58
CA LYS A 45 11.52 -3.44 7.98
C LYS A 45 12.55 -2.57 8.69
N HIS A 46 13.52 -2.01 7.95
CA HIS A 46 14.58 -1.16 8.48
C HIS A 46 14.33 0.34 8.26
N GLY A 47 13.11 0.76 7.90
CA GLY A 47 12.73 2.18 7.79
C GLY A 47 12.89 2.78 6.39
N GLY A 48 12.96 1.97 5.35
CA GLY A 48 12.98 2.43 3.95
C GLY A 48 11.69 3.17 3.58
N ASN A 49 11.84 4.40 3.09
CA ASN A 49 10.78 5.29 2.68
C ASN A 49 10.62 5.24 1.16
N LEU A 50 9.46 4.76 0.69
CA LEU A 50 9.17 4.62 -0.75
C LEU A 50 8.59 5.88 -1.37
N THR A 51 8.30 6.90 -0.56
CA THR A 51 7.74 8.18 -1.01
C THR A 51 8.81 9.19 -1.41
N VAL A 52 10.09 8.89 -1.15
CA VAL A 52 11.19 9.76 -1.57
C VAL A 52 11.27 9.82 -3.10
N PRO A 53 11.59 11.00 -3.67
CA PRO A 53 11.78 11.14 -5.10
C PRO A 53 12.88 10.21 -5.60
N GLY A 54 12.58 9.49 -6.67
CA GLY A 54 13.49 8.63 -7.41
C GLY A 54 13.76 9.17 -8.80
N LYS A 55 13.77 8.29 -9.80
CA LYS A 55 14.00 8.68 -11.19
C LYS A 55 12.88 9.61 -11.69
N ASN A 56 13.27 10.70 -12.34
CA ASN A 56 12.34 11.72 -12.89
C ASN A 56 11.42 12.35 -11.83
N ASP A 57 11.89 12.50 -10.59
CA ASP A 57 11.11 13.00 -9.44
C ASP A 57 9.88 12.15 -9.07
N TRP A 58 9.72 10.96 -9.67
CA TRP A 58 8.68 10.03 -9.28
C TRP A 58 9.08 9.27 -8.01
N PRO A 59 8.14 8.98 -7.11
CA PRO A 59 8.43 8.24 -5.90
C PRO A 59 8.99 6.86 -6.21
N LEU A 60 9.93 6.40 -5.40
CA LEU A 60 10.53 5.06 -5.52
C LEU A 60 9.50 3.91 -5.50
N LEU A 61 8.32 4.11 -4.92
CA LEU A 61 7.18 3.21 -5.01
C LEU A 61 6.82 2.88 -6.47
N PHE A 62 6.91 3.85 -7.38
CA PHE A 62 6.50 3.71 -8.77
C PHE A 62 7.47 2.80 -9.54
N ASP A 63 8.77 2.95 -9.29
CA ASP A 63 9.79 2.04 -9.84
C ASP A 63 9.55 0.59 -9.35
N ALA A 64 9.25 0.40 -8.07
CA ALA A 64 8.92 -0.92 -7.53
C ALA A 64 7.65 -1.53 -8.18
N LEU A 65 6.65 -0.70 -8.46
CA LEU A 65 5.43 -1.10 -9.15
C LEU A 65 5.66 -1.42 -10.63
N GLU A 66 6.60 -0.78 -11.30
CA GLU A 66 6.95 -1.17 -12.66
C GLU A 66 7.62 -2.55 -12.71
N MET A 67 8.42 -2.89 -11.70
CA MET A 67 9.27 -4.09 -11.69
C MET A 67 8.57 -5.36 -11.22
N LEU A 68 7.51 -5.23 -10.43
CA LEU A 68 6.79 -6.37 -9.85
C LEU A 68 5.62 -6.85 -10.76
N PRO A 69 5.18 -8.11 -10.68
CA PRO A 69 3.90 -8.56 -11.27
C PRO A 69 2.69 -7.91 -10.60
N ALA A 70 1.54 -7.76 -11.25
CA ALA A 70 0.36 -7.08 -10.69
C ALA A 70 -0.26 -7.78 -9.46
N ASP A 71 -0.14 -9.10 -9.41
CA ASP A 71 -0.66 -10.02 -8.40
C ASP A 71 0.35 -10.34 -7.30
N ASP A 72 1.46 -9.61 -7.25
CA ASP A 72 2.52 -9.89 -6.31
C ASP A 72 2.16 -9.48 -4.87
N SER A 73 2.20 -10.43 -3.94
CA SER A 73 1.95 -10.17 -2.52
C SER A 73 2.83 -9.06 -1.92
N VAL A 74 4.05 -8.86 -2.44
CA VAL A 74 4.96 -7.80 -1.99
C VAL A 74 4.35 -6.43 -2.24
N LEU A 75 3.60 -6.24 -3.33
CA LEU A 75 2.96 -4.96 -3.66
C LEU A 75 1.95 -4.51 -2.63
N LYS A 76 1.14 -5.45 -2.16
CA LYS A 76 0.16 -5.14 -1.13
C LYS A 76 0.88 -4.62 0.12
N SER A 77 1.91 -5.33 0.57
CA SER A 77 2.73 -4.92 1.70
C SER A 77 3.48 -3.60 1.47
N LEU A 78 3.91 -3.31 0.24
CA LEU A 78 4.54 -2.03 -0.12
C LEU A 78 3.56 -0.87 0.04
N VAL A 79 2.35 -1.01 -0.49
CA VAL A 79 1.33 0.03 -0.43
C VAL A 79 0.83 0.20 1.01
N GLU A 80 0.62 -0.89 1.75
CA GLU A 80 0.30 -0.86 3.18
C GLU A 80 1.37 -0.13 4.00
N SER A 81 2.65 -0.44 3.73
CA SER A 81 3.77 0.24 4.41
C SER A 81 3.84 1.72 4.06
N THR A 82 3.55 2.07 2.81
CA THR A 82 3.47 3.47 2.36
C THR A 82 2.36 4.21 3.10
N PHE A 83 1.18 3.60 3.26
CA PHE A 83 0.11 4.20 4.07
C PHE A 83 0.50 4.38 5.53
N GLN A 84 1.15 3.38 6.13
CA GLN A 84 1.64 3.50 7.49
C GLN A 84 2.64 4.65 7.65
N GLN A 85 3.52 4.84 6.67
CA GLN A 85 4.47 5.96 6.63
C GLN A 85 3.75 7.30 6.49
N LEU A 86 2.74 7.39 5.62
CA LEU A 86 1.96 8.62 5.41
C LEU A 86 1.16 9.04 6.65
N GLU A 87 0.74 8.08 7.47
CA GLU A 87 0.03 8.35 8.72
C GLU A 87 0.95 8.77 9.86
N THR A 88 2.13 8.16 9.92
CA THR A 88 3.12 8.42 10.99
C THR A 88 3.99 9.63 10.71
N ALA A 89 4.04 10.09 9.45
CA ALA A 89 4.63 11.37 9.06
C ALA A 89 3.83 12.55 9.66
N TYR A 90 4.05 12.80 10.95
CA TYR A 90 3.68 14.04 11.62
C TYR A 90 4.45 15.19 10.97
N ALA A 91 3.76 16.07 10.24
CA ALA A 91 4.14 17.46 10.00
C ALA A 91 5.55 17.76 9.42
N SER A 92 6.35 16.78 8.99
CA SER A 92 7.41 17.06 8.03
C SER A 92 6.70 17.51 6.76
N PRO A 93 7.12 18.63 6.13
CA PRO A 93 6.51 19.07 4.90
C PRO A 93 6.58 17.87 3.96
N ILE A 94 5.41 17.29 3.67
CA ILE A 94 5.21 16.35 2.57
C ILE A 94 6.06 16.93 1.46
N THR A 95 7.19 16.27 1.20
CA THR A 95 8.32 16.90 0.52
C THR A 95 7.78 17.54 -0.74
N ARG A 96 8.14 18.79 -1.01
CA ARG A 96 7.62 19.66 -2.10
C ARG A 96 7.56 19.00 -3.50
N ASN A 97 8.07 17.78 -3.64
CA ASN A 97 8.23 16.98 -4.85
C ASN A 97 7.45 15.65 -4.83
N SER A 98 6.68 15.34 -3.80
CA SER A 98 5.76 14.19 -3.87
C SER A 98 4.61 14.55 -4.80
N GLY A 99 4.47 13.83 -5.92
CA GLY A 99 3.53 14.16 -6.99
C GLY A 99 2.08 14.44 -6.54
N PRO A 100 1.27 15.05 -7.43
CA PRO A 100 -0.07 15.58 -7.09
C PRO A 100 -1.07 14.54 -6.55
N TRP A 101 -0.77 13.25 -6.70
CA TRP A 101 -1.56 12.13 -6.18
C TRP A 101 -1.41 11.92 -4.66
N LEU A 102 -0.28 12.30 -4.05
CA LEU A 102 0.02 11.95 -2.66
C LEU A 102 -0.97 12.51 -1.63
N PRO A 103 -1.44 13.78 -1.74
CA PRO A 103 -2.45 14.31 -0.83
C PRO A 103 -3.74 13.48 -0.81
N TYR A 104 -4.18 12.98 -1.97
CA TYR A 104 -5.37 12.13 -2.07
C TYR A 104 -5.20 10.85 -1.27
N TRP A 105 -4.03 10.22 -1.36
CA TRP A 105 -3.73 9.00 -0.64
C TRP A 105 -3.58 9.23 0.86
N HIS A 106 -2.96 10.35 1.25
CA HIS A 106 -2.88 10.73 2.65
C HIS A 106 -4.27 10.96 3.26
N HIS A 107 -5.17 11.63 2.53
CA HIS A 107 -6.56 11.80 2.96
C HIS A 107 -7.35 10.48 2.96
N ALA A 108 -7.12 9.61 1.97
CA ALA A 108 -7.77 8.31 1.89
C ALA A 108 -7.37 7.40 3.07
N ALA A 109 -6.09 7.40 3.46
CA ALA A 109 -5.58 6.66 4.60
C ALA A 109 -6.25 7.08 5.94
N LYS A 110 -6.61 8.37 6.04
CA LYS A 110 -7.26 8.96 7.20
C LYS A 110 -8.79 8.92 7.14
N ALA A 111 -9.38 8.45 6.05
CA ALA A 111 -10.83 8.45 5.89
C ALA A 111 -11.50 7.48 6.88
N GLU A 112 -12.63 7.93 7.44
CA GLU A 112 -13.39 7.10 8.38
C GLU A 112 -14.23 6.03 7.68
N SER A 113 -14.79 6.36 6.51
CA SER A 113 -15.60 5.47 5.69
C SER A 113 -14.83 4.93 4.49
N TRP A 114 -15.20 3.72 4.09
CA TRP A 114 -14.65 3.06 2.90
C TRP A 114 -14.93 3.86 1.63
N GLU A 115 -16.15 4.41 1.50
CA GLU A 115 -16.58 5.16 0.34
C GLU A 115 -15.71 6.41 0.14
N ALA A 116 -15.42 7.16 1.22
CA ALA A 116 -14.57 8.33 1.16
C ALA A 116 -13.12 7.95 0.77
N ALA A 117 -12.57 6.88 1.35
CA ALA A 117 -11.24 6.37 1.01
C ALA A 117 -11.14 5.98 -0.47
N ARG A 118 -12.11 5.18 -0.93
CA ARG A 118 -12.21 4.69 -2.31
C ARG A 118 -12.29 5.84 -3.29
N ASP A 119 -13.19 6.80 -3.07
CA ASP A 119 -13.42 7.92 -3.98
C ASP A 119 -12.18 8.82 -4.10
N LEU A 120 -11.45 9.04 -3.00
CA LEU A 120 -10.19 9.79 -3.02
C LEU A 120 -9.12 9.10 -3.87
N VAL A 121 -8.99 7.78 -3.76
CA VAL A 121 -8.02 7.03 -4.57
C VAL A 121 -8.42 6.99 -6.03
N LEU A 122 -9.70 6.84 -6.35
CA LEU A 122 -10.19 6.92 -7.73
C LEU A 122 -9.97 8.31 -8.34
N ARG A 123 -10.08 9.40 -7.56
CA ARG A 123 -9.74 10.76 -8.01
C ARG A 123 -8.26 10.96 -8.29
N SER A 124 -7.38 10.19 -7.65
CA SER A 124 -5.93 10.26 -7.88
C SER A 124 -5.48 9.55 -9.15
N ARG A 125 -6.38 8.83 -9.84
CA ARG A 125 -6.09 7.98 -11.00
C ARG A 125 -5.42 8.74 -12.14
N ASP A 126 -5.91 9.93 -12.47
CA ASP A 126 -5.37 10.71 -13.60
C ASP A 126 -4.07 11.45 -13.23
N LEU A 127 -3.65 11.37 -11.96
CA LEU A 127 -2.46 12.03 -11.41
C LEU A 127 -1.24 11.10 -11.35
N VAL A 128 -1.40 9.85 -11.79
CA VAL A 128 -0.35 8.81 -11.78
C VAL A 128 -0.04 8.35 -13.21
N PRO A 129 1.19 7.88 -13.50
CA PRO A 129 1.54 7.45 -14.85
C PRO A 129 0.67 6.29 -15.33
N ALA A 130 0.09 6.43 -16.53
CA ALA A 130 -0.82 5.45 -17.14
C ALA A 130 -0.27 4.00 -17.18
N LYS A 131 1.06 3.85 -17.31
CA LYS A 131 1.74 2.55 -17.33
C LYS A 131 1.55 1.75 -16.03
N ILE A 132 1.49 2.42 -14.88
CA ILE A 132 1.34 1.79 -13.56
C ILE A 132 -0.01 2.03 -12.92
N GLU A 133 -0.78 2.99 -13.43
CA GLU A 133 -2.07 3.45 -12.90
C GLU A 133 -2.98 2.29 -12.45
N GLY A 134 -3.37 1.40 -13.36
CA GLY A 134 -4.31 0.32 -13.04
C GLY A 134 -3.77 -0.69 -12.02
N LYS A 135 -2.44 -0.82 -11.91
CA LYS A 135 -1.80 -1.69 -10.92
C LYS A 135 -1.71 -1.00 -9.55
N LEU A 136 -1.31 0.25 -9.55
CA LEU A 136 -1.22 1.11 -8.38
C LEU A 136 -2.62 1.21 -7.74
N VAL A 137 -3.62 1.70 -8.47
CA VAL A 137 -5.00 1.90 -7.98
C VAL A 137 -5.59 0.62 -7.37
N ARG A 138 -5.46 -0.53 -8.06
CA ARG A 138 -5.95 -1.81 -7.53
C ARG A 138 -5.24 -2.23 -6.24
N SER A 139 -3.91 -2.09 -6.18
CA SER A 139 -3.13 -2.42 -4.98
C SER A 139 -3.51 -1.53 -3.80
N THR A 140 -3.74 -0.24 -4.07
CA THR A 140 -4.16 0.76 -3.09
C THR A 140 -5.55 0.50 -2.55
N LEU A 141 -6.51 0.24 -3.43
CA LEU A 141 -7.87 -0.12 -3.02
C LEU A 141 -7.88 -1.42 -2.21
N GLY A 142 -7.07 -2.42 -2.61
CA GLY A 142 -6.96 -3.69 -1.87
C GLY A 142 -6.36 -3.51 -0.47
N ALA A 143 -5.29 -2.71 -0.34
CA ALA A 143 -4.69 -2.37 0.95
C ALA A 143 -5.68 -1.62 1.87
N MET A 144 -6.38 -0.62 1.33
CA MET A 144 -7.38 0.13 2.10
C MET A 144 -8.58 -0.74 2.50
N ALA A 145 -9.04 -1.62 1.61
CA ALA A 145 -10.13 -2.55 1.92
C ALA A 145 -9.76 -3.44 3.10
N GLY A 146 -8.57 -4.04 3.08
CA GLY A 146 -8.06 -4.84 4.20
C GLY A 146 -8.04 -4.05 5.52
N ARG A 147 -7.59 -2.80 5.48
CA ARG A 147 -7.56 -1.91 6.65
C ARG A 147 -8.95 -1.59 7.19
N HIS A 148 -9.91 -1.24 6.33
CA HIS A 148 -11.28 -0.98 6.76
C HIS A 148 -11.94 -2.23 7.34
N ILE A 149 -11.70 -3.41 6.76
CA ILE A 149 -12.19 -4.69 7.29
C ILE A 149 -11.59 -4.98 8.66
N GLN A 150 -10.29 -4.74 8.85
CA GLN A 150 -9.63 -4.90 10.15
C GLN A 150 -10.19 -3.93 11.20
N ARG A 151 -10.46 -2.68 10.80
CA ARG A 151 -11.12 -1.70 11.68
C ARG A 151 -12.51 -2.20 12.11
N LEU A 152 -13.31 -2.71 11.17
CA LEU A 152 -14.63 -3.29 11.47
C LEU A 152 -14.53 -4.46 12.46
N ARG A 153 -13.51 -5.32 12.35
CA ARG A 153 -13.27 -6.41 13.30
C ARG A 153 -12.89 -5.92 14.69
N SER A 154 -12.12 -4.83 14.76
CA SER A 154 -11.66 -4.26 16.03
C SER A 154 -12.73 -3.49 16.81
N MET A 155 -13.87 -3.18 16.17
CA MET A 155 -15.00 -2.58 16.88
C MET A 155 -15.50 -3.59 17.92
N SER A 156 -15.50 -3.21 19.19
CA SER A 156 -16.04 -4.01 20.29
C SER A 156 -17.55 -3.78 20.44
N GLY A 157 -18.29 -4.81 20.83
CA GLY A 157 -19.73 -4.77 21.13
C GLY A 157 -20.50 -5.84 20.37
N ASP A 158 -21.33 -6.58 21.09
CA ASP A 158 -22.20 -7.67 20.58
C ASP A 158 -23.64 -7.19 20.37
N GLU A 159 -23.86 -5.87 20.31
CA GLU A 159 -25.16 -5.31 19.98
C GLU A 159 -25.54 -5.71 18.56
N GLU A 160 -26.75 -6.24 18.38
CA GLU A 160 -27.26 -6.73 17.09
C GLU A 160 -27.21 -5.64 16.00
N ASP A 161 -27.49 -4.39 16.38
CA ASP A 161 -27.38 -3.21 15.50
C ASP A 161 -25.93 -2.99 15.00
N LEU A 162 -24.95 -3.25 15.86
CA LEU A 162 -23.54 -3.12 15.52
C LEU A 162 -23.08 -4.27 14.60
N LYS A 163 -23.57 -5.49 14.84
CA LYS A 163 -23.33 -6.65 13.98
C LYS A 163 -23.91 -6.42 12.58
N ASP A 164 -25.15 -5.94 12.48
CA ASP A 164 -25.78 -5.62 11.19
C ASP A 164 -25.05 -4.49 10.46
N LYS A 165 -24.61 -3.44 11.19
CA LYS A 165 -23.78 -2.37 10.62
C LYS A 165 -22.47 -2.92 10.05
N ARG A 166 -21.76 -3.78 10.79
CA ARG A 166 -20.52 -4.42 10.30
C ARG A 166 -20.77 -5.25 9.05
N ARG A 167 -21.85 -6.04 9.03
CA ARG A 167 -22.25 -6.87 7.88
C ARG A 167 -22.49 -6.01 6.64
N ARG A 168 -23.27 -4.94 6.76
CA ARG A 168 -23.55 -4.01 5.66
C ARG A 168 -22.27 -3.36 5.13
N CYS A 169 -21.43 -2.81 6.01
CA CYS A 169 -20.16 -2.21 5.60
C CYS A 169 -19.22 -3.21 4.92
N LEU A 170 -19.08 -4.41 5.47
CA LEU A 170 -18.23 -5.46 4.88
C LEU A 170 -18.73 -5.89 3.50
N ALA A 171 -20.05 -6.06 3.33
CA ALA A 171 -20.64 -6.40 2.05
C ALA A 171 -20.37 -5.33 0.97
N VAL A 172 -20.45 -4.04 1.33
CA VAL A 172 -20.10 -2.92 0.44
C VAL A 172 -18.63 -2.99 0.03
N VAL A 173 -17.71 -3.15 0.99
CA VAL A 173 -16.27 -3.25 0.69
C VAL A 173 -15.98 -4.42 -0.26
N LEU A 174 -16.56 -5.60 0.00
CA LEU A 174 -16.34 -6.79 -0.83
C LEU A 174 -16.94 -6.67 -2.22
N ARG A 175 -18.14 -6.08 -2.35
CA ARG A 175 -18.76 -5.79 -3.65
C ARG A 175 -17.87 -4.88 -4.47
N ASP A 176 -17.45 -3.76 -3.89
CA ASP A 176 -16.63 -2.77 -4.58
C ASP A 176 -15.27 -3.34 -4.96
N CYS A 177 -14.64 -4.15 -4.09
CA CYS A 177 -13.40 -4.86 -4.43
C CYS A 177 -13.59 -5.76 -5.66
N ARG A 178 -14.70 -6.52 -5.71
CA ARG A 178 -15.03 -7.38 -6.84
C ARG A 178 -15.22 -6.59 -8.13
N GLU A 179 -15.93 -5.46 -8.08
CA GLU A 179 -16.13 -4.57 -9.24
C GLU A 179 -14.82 -4.00 -9.78
N GLN A 180 -13.83 -3.78 -8.91
CA GLN A 180 -12.50 -3.29 -9.25
C GLN A 180 -11.50 -4.42 -9.61
N GLY A 181 -11.96 -5.67 -9.67
CA GLY A 181 -11.11 -6.84 -9.98
C GLY A 181 -10.07 -7.13 -8.90
N ILE A 182 -10.35 -6.77 -7.64
CA ILE A 182 -9.50 -7.02 -6.48
C ILE A 182 -9.94 -8.34 -5.85
N ALA A 183 -9.00 -9.27 -5.72
CA ALA A 183 -9.27 -10.56 -5.11
C ALA A 183 -9.56 -10.39 -3.61
N SER A 184 -10.72 -10.86 -3.17
CA SER A 184 -11.06 -10.93 -1.75
C SER A 184 -10.27 -12.05 -1.07
N GLU A 185 -9.60 -11.75 0.03
CA GLU A 185 -8.96 -12.76 0.86
C GLU A 185 -10.00 -13.69 1.47
N LYS A 186 -9.67 -14.98 1.59
CA LYS A 186 -10.55 -15.98 2.21
C LYS A 186 -10.99 -15.56 3.61
N THR A 187 -10.06 -14.99 4.38
CA THR A 187 -10.32 -14.45 5.72
C THR A 187 -11.43 -13.40 5.73
N HIS A 188 -11.57 -12.57 4.69
CA HIS A 188 -12.63 -11.56 4.61
C HIS A 188 -14.01 -12.19 4.37
N LEU A 189 -14.06 -13.26 3.57
CA LEU A 189 -15.29 -14.03 3.33
C LEU A 189 -15.70 -14.80 4.60
N ASP A 190 -14.73 -15.43 5.28
CA ASP A 190 -14.97 -16.13 6.55
C ASP A 190 -15.56 -15.17 7.59
N TYR A 191 -15.05 -13.93 7.67
CA TYR A 191 -15.61 -12.91 8.57
C TYR A 191 -17.02 -12.45 8.19
N LEU A 192 -17.35 -12.40 6.90
CA LEU A 192 -18.73 -12.12 6.50
C LEU A 192 -19.67 -13.24 6.94
N LEU A 193 -19.24 -14.49 6.81
CA LEU A 193 -20.02 -15.66 7.26
C LEU A 193 -20.23 -15.64 8.77
N GLU A 194 -19.18 -15.33 9.55
CA GLU A 194 -19.28 -15.17 11.01
C GLU A 194 -20.31 -14.11 11.42
N LEU A 195 -20.41 -12.99 10.68
CA LEU A 195 -21.40 -11.95 10.95
C LEU A 195 -22.84 -12.33 10.55
N CYS A 196 -23.04 -13.45 9.83
CA CYS A 196 -24.34 -13.91 9.36
C CYS A 196 -24.92 -15.07 10.17
N ILE A 197 -24.13 -15.67 11.07
CA ILE A 197 -24.55 -16.74 12.01
C ILE A 197 -24.89 -16.07 13.33
#